data_AF-A0A7W4C2D6-F1
#
_entry.id   AF-A0A7W4C2D6-F1
#
_cell.length_a   1.000
_cell.length_b   1.000
_cell.length_c   1.000
_cell.angle_alpha   90.00
_cell.angle_beta   90.00
_cell.angle_gamma   90.00
#
_symmetry.space_group_name_H-M   'P 1'
#
loop_
_entity.id
_entity.type
_entity.pdbx_description
1 polymer ?
#
loop_
_entity_poly.entity_id
_entity_poly.type
_entity_poly.pdbx_seq_one_letter_code
_entity_poly.pdbx_strand_id
1 'polypeptide(L)' 'MAYREKYGPLSVQLRQERIAAAQMHHMNTIHGGKAELSVFMLFSQEEDQQPQEASIDDVLVMLQASAIKK' A
#
# COMPACT_ATOMS: atom_id res chain seq x y z
N MET A 1 10.84 -12.39 -8.45
CA MET A 1 9.86 -11.97 -7.44
C MET A 1 9.63 -10.49 -7.60
N ALA A 2 8.37 -10.09 -7.77
CA ALA A 2 8.04 -8.67 -7.82
C ALA A 2 8.27 -8.07 -6.43
N TYR A 3 8.81 -6.85 -6.33
CA TYR A 3 9.10 -6.17 -5.06
C TYR A 3 7.92 -6.24 -4.05
N ARG A 4 6.70 -6.13 -4.59
CA ARG A 4 5.43 -6.22 -3.85
C ARG A 4 5.18 -7.57 -3.17
N GLU A 5 5.67 -8.68 -3.74
CA GLU A 5 5.51 -10.02 -3.15
C GLU A 5 6.40 -10.21 -1.92
N LYS A 6 7.53 -9.50 -1.82
CA LYS A 6 8.51 -9.65 -0.74
C LYS A 6 8.33 -8.64 0.40
N TYR A 7 8.01 -7.38 0.05
CA TYR A 7 8.01 -6.27 1.01
C TYR A 7 6.64 -5.60 1.18
N GLY A 8 5.63 -6.08 0.47
CA GLY A 8 4.28 -5.51 0.54
C GLY A 8 4.13 -4.17 -0.20
N PRO A 9 3.04 -3.43 0.08
CA PRO A 9 2.74 -2.15 -0.54
C PRO A 9 3.73 -1.06 -0.10
N LEU A 10 4.03 -0.12 -1.01
CA LEU A 10 4.89 1.01 -0.69
C LEU A 10 4.20 1.96 0.31
N SER A 11 4.97 2.60 1.18
CA SER A 11 4.45 3.61 2.12
C SER A 11 3.66 4.74 1.45
N VAL A 12 4.10 5.14 0.24
CA VAL A 12 3.38 6.12 -0.59
C VAL A 12 2.02 5.60 -1.05
N GLN A 13 1.92 4.31 -1.38
CA GLN A 13 0.66 3.68 -1.78
C GLN A 13 -0.32 3.59 -0.62
N LEU A 14 0.16 3.21 0.58
CA LEU A 14 -0.63 3.22 1.81
C LEU A 14 -1.17 4.63 2.13
N ARG A 15 -0.34 5.66 1.97
CA ARG A 15 -0.77 7.05 2.17
C ARG A 15 -1.85 7.46 1.15
N GLN A 16 -1.65 7.13 -0.12
CA GLN A 16 -2.61 7.45 -1.19
C GLN A 16 -3.93 6.71 -0.99
N GLU A 17 -3.88 5.46 -0.56
CA GLU A 17 -5.05 4.68 -0.18
C GLU A 17 -5.85 5.38 0.92
N ARG A 18 -5.22 5.79 2.02
CA ARG A 18 -5.94 6.45 3.12
C ARG A 18 -6.67 7.72 2.67
N ILE A 19 -6.05 8.49 1.77
CA ILE A 19 -6.66 9.69 1.19
C ILE A 19 -7.87 9.31 0.33
N ALA A 20 -7.72 8.35 -0.56
CA ALA A 20 -8.80 7.88 -1.43
C ALA A 20 -9.96 7.27 -0.63
N ALA A 21 -9.66 6.44 0.36
CA ALA A 21 -10.62 5.82 1.26
C ALA A 21 -11.41 6.88 2.04
N ALA A 22 -10.75 7.92 2.55
CA ALA A 22 -11.41 9.02 3.24
C ALA A 22 -12.39 9.78 2.32
N GLN A 23 -12.01 10.03 1.06
CA GLN A 23 -12.88 10.66 0.07
C GLN A 23 -14.11 9.79 -0.25
N MET A 24 -13.90 8.49 -0.46
CA MET A 24 -15.00 7.56 -0.73
C MET A 24 -15.94 7.40 0.46
N HIS A 25 -15.40 7.30 1.68
CA HIS A 25 -16.19 7.23 2.91
C HIS A 25 -17.03 8.51 3.12
N HIS A 26 -16.46 9.67 2.79
CA HIS A 26 -17.19 10.94 2.83
C HIS A 26 -18.36 10.94 1.83
N MET A 27 -18.13 10.50 0.59
CA MET A 27 -19.18 10.36 -0.43
C MET A 27 -20.27 9.36 0.00
N ASN A 28 -19.87 8.21 0.54
CA ASN A 28 -20.78 7.21 1.10
C ASN A 28 -21.69 7.81 2.18
N THR A 29 -21.11 8.59 3.10
CA THR A 29 -21.89 9.29 4.14
C THR A 29 -22.87 10.30 3.55
N ILE A 30 -22.44 11.10 2.56
CA ILE A 30 -23.31 12.09 1.89
C ILE A 30 -24.51 11.42 1.21
N HIS A 31 -24.30 10.24 0.63
CA HIS A 31 -25.36 9.47 -0.04
C HIS A 31 -26.18 8.59 0.92
N GLY A 32 -26.04 8.76 2.23
CA GLY A 32 -26.80 8.01 3.25
C GLY A 32 -26.33 6.58 3.45
N GLY A 33 -25.17 6.22 2.91
CA GLY A 33 -24.53 4.93 3.13
C GLY A 33 -23.98 4.78 4.55
N LYS A 34 -23.83 3.53 4.98
CA LYS A 34 -23.35 3.15 6.33
C LYS A 34 -22.08 2.31 6.29
N ALA A 35 -21.41 2.25 5.14
CA ALA A 35 -20.15 1.54 5.02
C ALA A 35 -19.07 2.19 5.89
N GLU A 36 -18.32 1.37 6.60
CA GLU A 36 -17.17 1.81 7.40
C GLU A 36 -15.97 2.16 6.50
N LEU A 37 -15.03 2.97 7.01
CA LEU A 37 -13.83 3.38 6.28
C LEU A 37 -13.00 2.19 5.78
N SER A 38 -12.94 1.12 6.59
CA SER A 38 -12.24 -0.13 6.27
C SER A 38 -12.65 -0.70 4.93
N VAL A 39 -13.94 -0.65 4.58
CA VAL A 39 -14.50 -1.15 3.31
C VAL A 39 -13.86 -0.47 2.08
N PHE A 40 -13.32 0.73 2.24
CA PHE A 40 -12.67 1.49 1.16
C PHE A 40 -11.14 1.34 1.15
N MET A 41 -10.57 0.53 2.04
CA MET A 41 -9.14 0.22 2.09
C MET A 41 -8.88 -1.16 1.47
N LEU A 42 -7.83 -1.28 0.66
CA LEU A 42 -7.40 -2.49 -0.05
C LEU A 42 -6.16 -3.13 0.59
N PHE A 43 -5.17 -2.33 0.96
CA PHE A 43 -3.86 -2.75 1.46
C PHE A 43 -3.83 -2.78 3.00
N SER A 44 -4.38 -1.76 3.64
CA SER A 44 -4.38 -1.64 5.11
C SER A 44 -5.28 -2.67 5.82
N GLN A 45 -6.05 -3.47 5.08
CA GLN A 45 -6.80 -4.60 5.65
C GLN A 45 -5.90 -5.85 5.85
N GLU A 46 -4.75 -5.93 5.18
CA GLU A 46 -3.85 -7.09 5.23
C GLU A 46 -2.86 -7.03 6.43
N GLU A 47 -3.07 -6.13 7.39
CA GLU A 47 -2.17 -5.85 8.52
C GLU A 47 -1.93 -7.04 9.50
N ASP A 48 -2.64 -8.17 9.37
CA ASP A 48 -2.33 -9.39 10.13
C ASP A 48 -1.03 -10.10 9.66
N GLN A 49 -0.42 -9.65 8.57
CA GLN A 49 0.93 -10.06 8.16
C GLN A 49 1.87 -8.87 8.31
N GLN A 50 2.56 -8.78 9.46
CA GLN A 50 3.59 -7.76 9.71
C GLN A 50 4.47 -7.56 8.47
N PRO A 51 4.38 -6.41 7.77
CA PRO A 51 5.24 -6.15 6.64
C PRO A 51 6.67 -5.97 7.18
N GLN A 52 7.59 -6.83 6.74
CA GLN A 52 9.01 -6.61 6.95
C GLN A 52 9.39 -5.34 6.16
N GLU A 53 9.58 -4.23 6.86
CA GLU A 53 10.06 -2.98 6.26
C GLU A 53 11.37 -3.28 5.51
N ALA A 54 11.38 -3.01 4.20
CA ALA A 54 12.58 -3.16 3.39
C ALA A 54 13.66 -2.19 3.88
N SER A 55 14.87 -2.70 4.13
CA SER A 55 16.00 -1.84 4.46
C SER A 55 16.46 -1.06 3.22
N ILE A 56 17.17 0.06 3.43
CA ILE A 56 17.74 0.85 2.33
C ILE A 56 18.70 0.01 1.47
N ASP A 57 19.43 -0.91 2.10
CA ASP A 57 20.36 -1.81 1.43
C ASP A 57 19.66 -2.79 0.48
N ASP A 58 18.46 -3.27 0.85
CA ASP A 58 17.63 -4.13 -0.01
C ASP A 58 17.25 -3.43 -1.32
N VAL A 59 16.88 -2.14 -1.22
CA VAL A 59 16.48 -1.32 -2.37
C VAL A 59 17.70 -1.04 -3.27
N LEU A 60 18.86 -0.75 -2.68
CA LEU A 60 20.10 -0.50 -3.43
C LEU A 60 20.55 -1.74 -4.23
N VAL A 61 20.48 -2.93 -3.62
CA VAL A 61 20.81 -4.19 -4.30
C VAL A 61 19.88 -4.45 -5.49
N MET A 62 18.57 -4.21 -5.33
CA MET A 62 17.60 -4.37 -6.43
C MET A 62 17.91 -3.42 -7.61
N LEU A 63 18.23 -2.16 -7.32
CA LEU A 63 18.55 -1.16 -8.35
C LEU A 63 19.83 -1.52 -9.11
N GLN A 64 20.87 -1.99 -8.41
CA GLN A 64 22.10 -2.45 -9.02
C GLN A 64 21.87 -3.68 -9.92
N ALA A 65 21.11 -4.66 -9.45
CA ALA A 65 20.77 -5.85 -10.23
C ALA A 65 19.96 -5.52 -11.51
N SER A 66 19.17 -4.44 -11.47
CA SER A 66 18.38 -3.98 -12.61
C SER A 66 19.22 -3.16 -13.62
N ALA A 67 20.26 -2.47 -13.15
CA ALA A 67 21.15 -1.67 -13.99
C ALA A 67 22.11 -2.53 -14.84
N ILE A 68 22.49 -3.71 -14.36
CA ILE A 68 23.44 -4.62 -15.04
C ILE A 68 22.78 -5.39 -16.21
N LYS A 69 21.45 -5.34 -16.35
CA LYS A 69 20.68 -6.04 -17.39
C LYS A 69 20.48 -5.25 -18.71
N LYS A 70 21.24 -4.18 -18.93
CA LYS A 70 21.34 -3.48 -20.23
C LYS A 70 22.71 -3.72 -20.85
#